data_AF-A0A1E3WIY8-F1
#
_entry.id   AF-A0A1E3WIY8-F1
#
_cell.length_a   1.000
_cell.length_b   1.000
_cell.length_c   1.000
_cell.angle_alpha   90.00
_cell.angle_beta   90.00
_cell.angle_gamma   90.00
#
_symmetry.space_group_name_H-M   'P 1'
#
loop_
_entity.id
_entity.type
_entity.pdbx_description
1 polymer ?
#
loop_
_entity_poly.entity_id
_entity_poly.type
_entity_poly.pdbx_seq_one_letter_code
_entity_poly.pdbx_strand_id
1 'polypeptide(L)' 'MPFERVEELYADIGFVFHWPPSEMDSMTLDDLLMFREMARVRHEVKSA' A
#
# COMPACT_ATOMS: atom_id res chain seq x y z
N MET A 1 10.99 -13.48 -4.24
CA MET A 1 10.11 -12.70 -3.35
C MET A 1 9.69 -11.48 -4.15
N PRO A 2 8.47 -11.39 -4.71
CA PRO A 2 8.15 -10.28 -5.60
C PRO A 2 7.91 -9.02 -4.76
N PHE A 3 8.25 -7.87 -5.34
CA PHE A 3 8.45 -6.54 -4.74
C PHE A 3 9.87 -6.33 -4.16
N GLU A 4 10.85 -6.23 -5.06
CA GLU A 4 12.24 -5.86 -4.74
C GLU A 4 12.41 -4.35 -4.42
N ARG A 5 11.36 -3.52 -4.56
CA ARG A 5 11.49 -2.06 -4.47
C ARG A 5 10.32 -1.38 -3.78
N VAL A 6 10.66 -0.37 -2.97
CA VAL A 6 9.72 0.46 -2.22
C VAL A 6 8.73 1.19 -3.16
N GLU A 7 9.13 1.51 -4.39
CA GLU A 7 8.24 2.18 -5.36
C GLU A 7 6.99 1.36 -5.72
N GLU A 8 7.12 0.02 -5.76
CA GLU A 8 6.00 -0.88 -6.06
C GLU A 8 4.99 -0.89 -4.90
N LEU A 9 5.45 -0.71 -3.67
CA LEU A 9 4.58 -0.54 -2.50
C LEU A 9 3.82 0.79 -2.53
N TYR A 10 4.48 1.88 -2.97
CA TYR A 10 3.84 3.19 -3.12
C TYR A 10 2.77 3.18 -4.20
N ALA A 11 2.98 2.44 -5.29
CA ALA A 11 2.00 2.31 -6.37
C ALA A 11 0.70 1.62 -5.89
N ASP A 12 0.82 0.52 -5.15
CA ASP A 12 -0.35 -0.21 -4.63
C ASP A 12 -1.11 0.59 -3.57
N ILE A 13 -0.41 1.23 -2.64
CA ILE A 13 -1.03 2.04 -1.58
C ILE A 13 -1.67 3.29 -2.19
N GLY A 14 -0.96 3.99 -3.08
CA GLY A 14 -1.47 5.17 -3.78
C GLY A 14 -2.71 4.85 -4.65
N PHE A 15 -2.72 3.69 -5.30
CA PHE A 15 -3.87 3.25 -6.10
C PHE A 15 -5.10 2.93 -5.24
N VAL A 16 -4.92 2.28 -4.08
CA VAL A 16 -6.04 1.87 -3.22
C VAL A 16 -6.58 3.02 -2.38
N PHE A 17 -5.72 3.89 -1.87
CA PHE A 17 -6.10 4.95 -0.93
C PHE A 17 -6.20 6.34 -1.56
N HIS A 18 -5.79 6.50 -2.83
CA HIS A 18 -5.78 7.78 -3.56
C HIS A 18 -4.95 8.88 -2.87
N TRP A 19 -3.98 8.49 -2.02
CA TRP A 19 -3.17 9.44 -1.27
C TRP A 19 -2.10 10.11 -2.13
N PRO A 20 -1.85 11.42 -1.96
CA PRO A 20 -0.74 12.11 -2.60
C PRO A 20 0.61 11.59 -2.08
N PRO A 21 1.67 11.61 -2.91
CA PRO A 21 3.01 11.16 -2.52
C PRO A 21 3.55 11.80 -1.25
N SER A 22 3.18 13.05 -0.96
CA SER A 22 3.59 13.77 0.24
C SER A 22 3.05 13.15 1.54
N GLU A 23 1.87 12.55 1.53
CA GLU A 23 1.34 11.83 2.70
C GLU A 23 2.06 10.49 2.88
N MET A 24 2.36 9.79 1.78
CA MET A 24 3.09 8.52 1.83
C MET A 24 4.56 8.70 2.23
N ASP A 25 5.20 9.81 1.83
CA ASP A 25 6.59 10.14 2.18
C ASP A 25 6.74 10.53 3.67
N SER A 26 5.64 10.93 4.31
CA SER A 26 5.60 11.21 5.76
C SER A 26 5.42 9.95 6.63
N MET A 27 5.09 8.81 6.02
CA MET A 27 4.83 7.55 6.70
C MET A 27 6.10 6.71 6.84
N THR A 28 6.20 5.94 7.91
CA THR A 28 7.31 5.00 8.08
C THR A 28 7.07 3.74 7.25
N LEU A 29 8.14 2.96 7.01
CA LEU A 29 8.04 1.69 6.28
C LEU A 29 7.03 0.72 6.94
N ASP A 30 6.97 0.69 8.27
CA ASP A 30 6.00 -0.11 9.02
C ASP A 30 4.55 0.31 8.76
N ASP A 31 4.28 1.63 8.69
CA ASP A 31 2.96 2.15 8.35
C ASP A 31 2.53 1.73 6.94
N LEU A 32 3.45 1.84 5.97
CA LEU A 32 3.20 1.42 4.58
C LEU A 32 2.89 -0.08 4.51
N LEU A 33 3.62 -0.93 5.24
CA LEU A 33 3.36 -2.37 5.31
C LEU A 33 2.00 -2.69 5.93
N MET A 34 1.58 -1.94 6.95
CA MET A 34 0.25 -2.07 7.56
C MET A 34 -0.87 -1.71 6.57
N PHE A 35 -0.73 -0.58 5.85
CA PHE A 35 -1.72 -0.16 4.85
C PHE A 35 -1.79 -1.12 3.66
N ARG A 36 -0.67 -1.71 3.25
CA ARG A 36 -0.63 -2.77 2.25
C ARG A 36 -1.46 -3.98 2.68
N GLU A 37 -1.35 -4.44 3.92
CA GLU A 37 -2.14 -5.59 4.38
C GLU A 37 -3.63 -5.25 4.41
N MET A 38 -4.00 -4.03 4.80
CA MET A 38 -5.39 -3.55 4.70
C MET A 38 -5.90 -3.50 3.26
N ALA A 39 -5.07 -3.08 2.30
CA ALA A 39 -5.39 -3.11 0.88
C ALA A 39 -5.62 -4.54 0.37
N ARG A 40 -4.75 -5.48 0.77
CA ARG A 40 -4.86 -6.91 0.43
C ARG A 40 -6.16 -7.50 0.96
N VAL A 41 -6.48 -7.28 2.23
CA VAL A 41 -7.73 -7.74 2.85
C VAL A 41 -8.95 -7.16 2.13
N ARG A 42 -8.94 -5.87 1.77
CA ARG A 42 -10.06 -5.25 1.01
C ARG A 42 -10.24 -5.85 -0.38
N HIS A 43 -9.16 -6.20 -1.07
CA HIS A 43 -9.24 -6.85 -2.38
C HIS A 43 -9.73 -8.30 -2.30
N GLU A 44 -9.33 -9.05 -1.27
CA GLU A 44 -9.82 -10.43 -1.05
C GLU A 44 -11.29 -10.48 -0.63
N VAL A 45 -11.74 -9.56 0.23
CA VAL A 45 -13.14 -9.51 0.71
C VAL A 45 -14.12 -9.17 -0.43
N LYS A 46 -13.67 -8.53 -1.51
CA LYS A 46 -14.52 -8.20 -2.66
C LYS A 46 -14.78 -9.38 -3.61
N SER A 47 -14.20 -10.55 -3.35
CA SER A 47 -14.31 -11.75 -4.19
C SER A 47 -15.03 -12.94 -3.53
N ALA A 48 -15.70 -12.73 -2.38
CA ALA A 48 -16.47 -13.75 -1.66
C ALA A 48 -17.99 -13.52 -1.75
#